data_AF-A0A7Y6DL90-F1
#
_entry.id   AF-A0A7Y6DL90-F1
#
_cell.length_a   1.000
_cell.length_b   1.000
_cell.length_c   1.000
_cell.angle_alpha   90.00
_cell.angle_beta   90.00
_cell.angle_gamma   90.00
#
_symmetry.space_group_name_H-M   'P 1'
#
loop_
_entity.id
_entity.type
_entity.pdbx_description
1 polymer ?
#
loop_
_entity_poly.entity_id
_entity_poly.type
_entity_poly.pdbx_seq_one_letter_code
_entity_poly.pdbx_strand_id
1 'polypeptide(L)'
;MFAGLTGWHLLIILAVILLLFGAPKLPALAKSIGQSMRIFKGEVDELKKDGKDGAADKPADGTTGTAQNTAAPAPAPVDPSTESNPKS
;
A
#
# COMPACT_ATOMS: atom_id res chain seq x y z
N MET A 1 26.47 -26.71 -13.06
CA MET A 1 25.50 -26.85 -14.17
C MET A 1 24.24 -25.99 -13.94
N PHE A 2 24.39 -24.68 -13.68
CA PHE A 2 23.27 -23.79 -13.33
C PHE A 2 23.18 -22.52 -14.19
N ALA A 3 24.01 -22.41 -15.22
CA ALA A 3 24.06 -21.24 -16.11
C ALA A 3 22.90 -21.17 -17.13
N GLY A 4 21.86 -22.00 -16.96
CA GLY A 4 20.68 -22.07 -17.83
C GLY A 4 19.43 -21.37 -17.27
N LEU A 5 19.44 -20.92 -16.00
CA LEU A 5 18.40 -20.03 -15.47
C LEU A 5 18.68 -18.57 -15.85
N THR A 6 19.15 -18.41 -17.10
CA THR A 6 19.41 -17.14 -17.77
C THR A 6 18.21 -16.25 -17.53
N GLY A 7 18.48 -15.02 -17.09
CA GLY A 7 17.46 -14.07 -16.65
C GLY A 7 16.19 -14.12 -17.47
N TRP A 8 16.29 -14.34 -18.79
CA TRP A 8 15.20 -14.53 -19.76
C TRP A 8 13.96 -15.28 -19.25
N HIS A 9 14.12 -16.38 -18.52
CA HIS A 9 12.98 -17.13 -17.95
C HIS A 9 12.20 -16.31 -16.92
N LEU A 10 12.90 -15.55 -16.08
CA LEU A 10 12.28 -14.68 -15.08
C LEU A 10 11.47 -13.56 -15.72
N LEU A 11 11.92 -13.01 -16.87
CA LEU A 11 11.18 -12.01 -17.63
C LEU A 11 9.89 -12.61 -18.20
N ILE A 12 9.94 -13.84 -18.71
CA ILE A 12 8.76 -14.55 -19.24
C ILE A 12 7.75 -14.79 -18.12
N ILE A 13 8.21 -15.26 -16.95
CA ILE A 13 7.33 -15.48 -15.79
C ILE A 13 6.72 -14.16 -15.32
N LEU A 14 7.51 -13.09 -15.25
CA LEU A 14 7.02 -11.75 -14.92
C LEU A 14 5.98 -11.26 -15.94
N ALA A 15 6.19 -11.51 -17.24
CA ALA A 15 5.26 -11.16 -18.29
C ALA A 15 3.93 -11.91 -18.15
N VAL A 16 3.95 -13.21 -17.80
CA VAL A 16 2.74 -14.00 -17.52
C VAL A 16 1.99 -13.43 -16.31
N ILE A 17 2.69 -13.14 -15.22
CA ILE A 17 2.08 -12.56 -14.01
C ILE A 17 1.47 -11.17 -14.32
N LEU A 18 2.16 -10.34 -15.10
CA LEU A 18 1.63 -9.04 -15.56
C LEU A 18 0.37 -9.21 -16.41
N LEU A 19 0.28 -10.27 -17.23
CA LEU A 19 -0.92 -10.56 -18.02
C LEU A 19 -2.11 -10.96 -17.16
N LEU A 20 -1.88 -11.74 -16.10
CA LEU A 20 -2.93 -12.24 -15.19
C LEU A 20 -3.39 -11.16 -14.19
N PHE A 21 -2.43 -10.46 -13.59
CA PHE A 21 -2.70 -9.51 -12.50
C PHE A 21 -2.83 -8.07 -12.99
N GLY A 22 -2.23 -7.73 -14.14
CA GLY A 22 -2.16 -6.38 -14.68
C GLY A 22 -1.03 -5.53 -14.09
N ALA A 23 -0.58 -4.54 -14.88
CA ALA A 23 0.47 -3.58 -14.48
C ALA A 23 0.23 -2.84 -13.15
N PRO A 24 -0.99 -2.39 -12.77
CA PRO A 24 -1.17 -1.65 -11.53
C PRO A 24 -1.24 -2.52 -10.26
N LYS A 25 -1.48 -3.84 -10.38
CA LYS A 25 -1.63 -4.73 -9.21
C LYS A 25 -0.31 -5.22 -8.65
N LEU A 26 0.71 -5.43 -9.49
CA LEU A 26 2.05 -5.79 -9.02
C LEU A 26 2.70 -4.75 -8.08
N PRO A 27 2.74 -3.44 -8.40
CA PRO A 27 3.35 -2.46 -7.52
C PRO A 27 2.55 -2.29 -6.22
N ALA A 28 1.23 -2.45 -6.26
CA ALA A 28 0.39 -2.40 -5.05
C ALA A 28 0.70 -3.57 -4.09
N LEU A 29 0.81 -4.79 -4.62
CA LEU A 29 1.19 -5.98 -3.84
C LEU A 29 2.64 -5.89 -3.33
N ALA A 30 3.57 -5.39 -4.15
CA ALA A 30 4.95 -5.18 -3.73
C ALA A 30 5.05 -4.14 -2.60
N LYS A 31 4.26 -3.06 -2.66
CA LYS A 31 4.23 -2.02 -1.62
C LYS A 31 3.68 -2.57 -0.30
N SER A 32 2.62 -3.37 -0.32
CA SER A 32 2.07 -3.97 0.91
C SER A 32 3.03 -4.98 1.53
N ILE A 33 3.58 -5.90 0.72
CA ILE A 33 4.57 -6.90 1.17
C ILE A 33 5.85 -6.22 1.69
N GLY A 34 6.33 -5.20 0.98
CA GLY A 34 7.52 -4.44 1.38
C GLY A 34 7.34 -3.73 2.73
N GLN A 35 6.14 -3.22 3.00
CA GLN A 35 5.81 -2.60 4.27
C GLN A 35 5.79 -3.63 5.41
N SER A 36 5.21 -4.81 5.19
CA SER A 36 5.24 -5.93 6.15
C SER A 36 6.67 -6.42 6.42
N MET A 37 7.47 -6.57 5.36
CA MET A 37 8.88 -6.99 5.46
C MET A 37 9.74 -5.98 6.20
N ARG A 38 9.49 -4.67 6.07
CA ARG A 38 10.25 -3.62 6.78
C ARG A 38 10.03 -3.70 8.28
N ILE A 39 8.79 -3.92 8.71
CA ILE A 39 8.44 -4.08 10.13
C ILE A 39 9.09 -5.35 10.66
N PHE A 40 8.88 -6.48 9.99
CA PHE A 40 9.47 -7.76 10.37
C PHE A 40 11.01 -7.72 10.40
N LYS A 41 11.65 -7.06 9.43
CA LYS A 41 13.11 -6.87 9.41
C LYS A 41 13.58 -6.07 10.62
N GLY A 42 12.89 -4.99 10.97
CA GLY A 42 13.19 -4.18 12.15
C GLY A 42 13.13 -5.00 13.45
N GLU A 43 12.05 -5.77 13.64
CA GLU A 43 11.91 -6.65 14.80
C GLU A 43 13.00 -7.73 14.84
N VAL A 44 13.30 -8.38 13.70
CA VAL A 44 14.35 -9.41 13.61
C VAL A 44 15.75 -8.84 13.81
N ASP A 45 16.02 -7.63 13.33
CA ASP A 45 17.31 -6.95 13.55
C ASP A 45 17.47 -6.51 15.02
N GLU A 46 16.38 -6.15 15.70
CA GLU A 46 16.38 -5.85 17.14
C GLU A 46 16.64 -7.11 17.97
N LEU A 47 15.99 -8.23 17.65
CA LEU A 47 16.28 -9.56 18.21
C LEU A 47 17.75 -9.99 18.01
N LYS A 48 18.36 -9.63 16.87
CA LYS A 48 19.78 -9.90 16.60
C LYS A 48 20.72 -8.96 17.35
N LYS A 49 20.32 -7.71 17.57
CA LYS A 49 21.08 -6.68 18.31
C LYS A 49 21.02 -6.87 19.82
N ASP A 50 19.97 -7.49 20.35
CA ASP A 50 19.88 -7.81 21.79
C ASP A 50 20.95 -8.85 22.24
N GLY A 51 21.68 -9.45 21.29
CA GLY A 51 22.88 -10.26 21.55
C GLY A 51 24.23 -9.55 21.32
N LYS A 52 24.26 -8.29 20.88
CA LYS A 52 25.47 -7.49 20.62
C LYS A 52 25.11 -6.00 20.47
N ASP A 53 25.38 -5.26 21.55
CA ASP A 53 25.42 -3.80 21.75
C ASP A 53 24.92 -2.84 20.66
N GLY A 54 24.09 -1.90 21.11
CA GLY A 54 23.21 -1.05 20.33
C GLY A 54 23.85 -0.07 19.34
N ALA A 55 23.11 0.18 18.27
CA ALA A 55 23.06 1.46 17.56
C ALA A 55 21.76 1.54 16.76
N ALA A 56 20.94 2.53 17.12
CA ALA A 56 19.70 2.90 16.48
C ALA A 56 19.95 3.57 15.12
N ASP A 57 19.01 3.41 14.17
CA ASP A 57 18.58 4.55 13.39
C ASP A 57 17.15 4.38 12.84
N LYS A 58 16.39 5.47 12.93
CA LYS A 58 14.93 5.58 12.80
C LYS A 58 14.47 5.52 11.32
N PRO A 59 13.17 5.30 11.07
CA PRO A 59 12.65 4.96 9.75
C PRO A 59 12.54 6.17 8.82
N ALA A 60 13.11 6.03 7.62
CA ALA A 60 12.71 6.80 6.45
C ALA A 60 11.17 6.80 6.28
N ASP A 61 10.64 8.02 6.28
CA ASP A 61 9.26 8.42 6.09
C ASP A 61 8.71 7.94 4.74
N GLY A 62 7.52 7.33 4.79
CA GLY A 62 6.84 6.72 3.66
C GLY A 62 5.77 7.64 3.08
N THR A 63 6.15 8.84 2.63
CA THR A 63 5.26 9.71 1.86
C THR A 63 5.05 9.14 0.45
N THR A 64 4.12 8.20 0.30
CA THR A 64 3.30 8.03 -0.92
C THR A 64 2.00 7.33 -0.55
N GLY A 65 1.08 8.11 -0.02
CA GLY A 65 -0.31 7.75 0.26
C GLY A 65 -1.25 8.74 -0.41
N THR A 66 -1.02 9.10 -1.67
CA THR A 66 -2.01 9.83 -2.46
C THR A 66 -2.99 8.81 -3.06
N ALA A 67 -3.97 8.43 -2.26
CA ALA A 67 -5.25 7.93 -2.74
C ALA A 67 -6.34 8.41 -1.76
N GLN A 68 -6.44 9.73 -1.60
CA GLN A 68 -7.73 10.33 -1.25
C GLN A 68 -8.66 10.13 -2.44
N ASN A 69 -9.31 8.98 -2.51
CA ASN A 69 -10.55 8.85 -3.25
C ASN A 69 -11.70 9.13 -2.26
N THR A 70 -11.84 10.40 -1.87
CA THR A 70 -13.06 10.90 -1.24
C THR A 70 -14.08 11.07 -2.35
N ALA A 71 -14.92 10.06 -2.57
CA ALA A 71 -16.13 10.21 -3.37
C ALA A 71 -17.33 9.69 -2.57
N ALA A 72 -18.23 10.63 -2.27
CA ALA A 72 -19.55 10.55 -1.61
C ALA A 72 -19.55 10.66 -0.06
N PRO A 73 -20.46 11.45 0.57
CA PRO A 73 -21.71 12.03 0.03
C PRO A 73 -21.78 13.57 0.12
N ALA A 74 -22.37 14.22 -0.88
CA ALA A 74 -22.84 15.60 -0.74
C ALA A 74 -24.15 15.58 0.08
N PRO A 75 -24.22 16.18 1.28
CA PRO A 75 -25.50 16.51 1.87
C PRO A 75 -26.04 17.70 1.07
N ALA A 76 -27.05 17.46 0.24
CA ALA A 76 -27.87 18.56 -0.24
C ALA A 76 -28.45 19.26 1.01
N PRO A 77 -28.32 20.58 1.18
CA PRO A 77 -29.07 21.28 2.19
C PRO A 77 -30.54 21.17 1.77
N VAL A 78 -31.29 20.30 2.45
CA VAL A 78 -32.75 20.33 2.36
C VAL A 78 -33.15 21.60 3.08
N ASP A 79 -33.59 22.57 2.30
CA ASP A 79 -34.11 23.85 2.76
C ASP A 79 -35.34 23.56 3.65
N PRO A 80 -35.34 23.90 4.97
CA PRO A 80 -36.52 23.69 5.82
C PRO A 80 -37.61 24.74 5.59
N SER A 81 -37.52 25.54 4.51
CA SER A 81 -38.52 26.53 4.14
C SER A 81 -39.74 25.90 3.47
N THR A 82 -40.40 24.96 4.14
CA THR A 82 -41.84 24.70 3.98
C THR A 82 -42.51 24.96 5.33
N GLU A 83 -42.40 26.22 5.76
CA GLU A 83 -43.35 26.86 6.66
C GLU A 83 -44.72 26.76 5.99
N SER A 84 -45.44 25.70 6.33
CA SER A 84 -46.82 25.47 5.95
C SER A 84 -47.70 26.46 6.72
N ASN A 85 -47.91 27.60 6.07
CA ASN A 85 -48.98 28.57 6.27
C ASN A 85 -50.18 28.07 7.12
N PRO A 86 -50.39 28.58 8.34
CA PRO A 86 -51.64 28.37 9.07
C PRO A 86 -52.55 29.59 8.87
N LYS A 87 -53.53 29.50 7.95
CA LYS A 87 -54.76 30.32 8.02
C LYS A 87 -55.88 29.85 7.10
N SER A 88 -56.82 29.07 7.66
CA SER A 88 -58.28 29.17 7.47
C SER A 88 -58.96 28.09 8.31
#